data_AF-A0A961D0C8-F1
#
_entry.id   AF-A0A961D0C8-F1
#
_cell.length_a   1.000
_cell.length_b   1.000
_cell.length_c   1.000
_cell.angle_alpha   90.00
_cell.angle_beta   90.00
_cell.angle_gamma   90.00
#
_symmetry.space_group_name_H-M   'P 1'
#
loop_
_entity.id
_entity.type
_entity.pdbx_description
1 polymer ?
#
loop_
_entity_poly.entity_id
_entity_poly.type
_entity_poly.pdbx_seq_one_letter_code
_entity_poly.pdbx_strand_id
1 'polypeptide(L)'
;MAELTPGLYENIVTSAGLPDDVPLAVHSRYTRMEIQCALGDSKGTAVRPPTWREGVRWLPEAATDVFVFTLDKTDSGFSPTTRYRDYAISRNLIHWESQSMTTADSRTGRRYRSHEHSGSSVLLFARMHRSDRAFWFLGPATYVSHKGERPMQITWRLEVPLPGDLFAQFAAAV
;
A
#
# COMPACT_ATOMS: atom_id res chain seq x y z
N MET A 1 -31.25 6.42 32.42
CA MET A 1 -31.14 6.85 31.02
C MET A 1 -30.11 7.97 30.96
N ALA A 2 -28.82 7.62 30.89
CA ALA A 2 -27.75 8.61 30.80
C ALA A 2 -27.49 8.90 29.32
N GLU A 3 -27.72 10.14 28.91
CA GLU A 3 -27.40 10.63 27.57
C GLU A 3 -25.88 10.73 27.42
N LEU A 4 -25.35 10.11 26.37
CA LEU A 4 -23.95 10.23 25.98
C LEU A 4 -23.75 11.60 25.32
N THR A 5 -22.88 12.42 25.90
CA THR A 5 -22.41 13.69 25.34
C THR A 5 -21.83 13.49 23.93
N PRO A 6 -22.31 14.22 22.89
CA PRO A 6 -21.70 14.19 21.57
C PRO A 6 -20.43 15.03 21.60
N GLY A 7 -19.26 14.38 21.66
CA GLY A 7 -17.99 15.10 21.67
C GLY A 7 -16.70 14.28 21.66
N LEU A 8 -16.74 12.98 21.37
CA LEU A 8 -15.54 12.10 21.42
C LEU A 8 -15.24 11.30 20.15
N TYR A 9 -15.93 11.57 19.03
CA TYR A 9 -15.71 10.86 17.76
C TYR A 9 -15.08 11.71 16.65
N GLU A 10 -14.50 12.87 16.99
CA GLU A 10 -13.98 13.82 15.99
C GLU A 10 -12.53 13.54 15.54
N ASN A 11 -12.10 12.27 15.53
CA ASN A 11 -10.82 11.84 14.96
C ASN A 11 -10.89 10.45 14.31
N ILE A 12 -12.05 10.03 13.81
CA ILE A 12 -12.08 8.95 12.84
C ILE A 12 -11.64 9.57 11.52
N VAL A 13 -10.38 9.37 11.15
CA VAL A 13 -9.91 9.60 9.78
C VAL A 13 -10.69 8.60 8.92
N THR A 14 -11.88 9.00 8.49
CA THR A 14 -12.73 8.23 7.59
C THR A 14 -11.92 7.90 6.36
N SER A 15 -11.98 6.62 5.97
CA SER A 15 -11.55 6.01 4.71
C SER A 15 -11.40 7.00 3.56
N ALA A 16 -10.28 7.72 3.48
CA ALA A 16 -9.96 8.46 2.27
C ALA A 16 -9.88 7.43 1.14
N GLY A 17 -10.74 7.56 0.14
CA GLY A 17 -10.74 6.77 -1.10
C GLY A 17 -11.19 5.30 -1.03
N LEU A 18 -11.73 4.81 0.10
CA LEU A 18 -12.29 3.45 0.19
C LEU A 18 -13.81 3.47 0.47
N PRO A 19 -14.57 2.49 -0.05
CA PRO A 19 -15.97 2.30 0.34
C PRO A 19 -16.15 2.18 1.86
N ASP A 20 -17.28 2.68 2.38
CA ASP A 20 -17.57 2.75 3.83
C ASP A 20 -17.59 1.38 4.53
N ASP A 21 -17.80 0.30 3.78
CA ASP A 21 -17.83 -1.08 4.27
C ASP A 21 -16.44 -1.73 4.35
N VAL A 22 -15.38 -1.06 3.90
CA VAL A 22 -14.00 -1.56 4.01
C VAL A 22 -13.41 -1.14 5.37
N PRO A 23 -13.10 -2.09 6.28
CA PRO A 23 -12.66 -1.78 7.64
C PRO A 23 -11.16 -1.41 7.74
N LEU A 24 -10.67 -0.59 6.81
CA LEU A 24 -9.28 -0.14 6.75
C LEU A 24 -9.20 1.36 7.03
N ALA A 25 -8.51 1.72 8.10
CA ALA A 25 -8.24 3.09 8.50
C ALA A 25 -6.81 3.47 8.12
N VAL A 26 -6.67 4.64 7.50
CA VAL A 26 -5.36 5.18 7.12
C VAL A 26 -4.50 5.35 8.38
N HIS A 27 -3.22 5.00 8.25
CA HIS A 27 -2.24 4.93 9.33
C HIS A 27 -2.62 3.96 10.45
N SER A 28 -3.42 2.92 10.18
CA SER A 28 -3.56 1.76 11.07
C SER A 28 -2.75 0.56 10.56
N ARG A 29 -2.57 -0.46 11.40
CA ARG A 29 -1.73 -1.63 11.10
C ARG A 29 -2.55 -2.88 10.83
N TYR A 30 -2.22 -3.57 9.75
CA TYR A 30 -2.91 -4.78 9.30
C TYR A 30 -1.92 -5.84 8.82
N THR A 31 -2.14 -7.08 9.20
CA THR A 31 -1.48 -8.26 8.61
C THR A 31 -1.98 -8.46 7.18
N ARG A 32 -1.22 -9.19 6.35
CA ARG A 32 -1.68 -9.54 4.98
C ARG A 32 -3.05 -10.23 4.99
N MET A 33 -3.30 -11.09 5.97
CA MET A 33 -4.58 -11.79 6.12
C MET A 33 -5.73 -10.80 6.36
N GLU A 34 -5.55 -9.84 7.27
CA GLU A 34 -6.55 -8.80 7.54
C GLU A 34 -6.79 -7.92 6.32
N ILE A 35 -5.74 -7.55 5.58
CA ILE A 35 -5.85 -6.78 4.32
C ILE A 35 -6.69 -7.56 3.30
N GLN A 36 -6.40 -8.85 3.12
CA GLN A 36 -7.13 -9.70 2.17
C GLN A 36 -8.60 -9.86 2.57
N CYS A 37 -8.88 -10.11 3.85
CA CYS A 37 -10.26 -10.23 4.33
C CYS A 37 -11.03 -8.91 4.21
N ALA A 38 -10.42 -7.78 4.56
CA ALA A 38 -11.03 -6.47 4.47
C ALA A 38 -11.38 -6.05 3.04
N LEU A 39 -10.60 -6.53 2.06
CA LEU A 39 -10.79 -6.22 0.63
C LEU A 39 -11.52 -7.32 -0.15
N GLY A 40 -12.14 -8.29 0.54
CA GLY A 40 -12.93 -9.34 -0.11
C GLY A 40 -12.12 -10.30 -0.99
N ASP A 41 -10.82 -10.48 -0.73
CA ASP A 41 -9.93 -11.38 -1.48
C ASP A 41 -10.13 -12.88 -1.11
N SER A 42 -11.34 -13.24 -0.70
CA SER A 42 -11.80 -14.61 -0.49
C SER A 42 -12.69 -15.02 -1.66
N LYS A 43 -12.31 -16.06 -2.40
CA LYS A 43 -13.17 -16.59 -3.47
C LYS A 43 -14.44 -17.20 -2.86
N GLY A 44 -15.58 -16.53 -3.03
CA GLY A 44 -16.89 -17.06 -2.62
C GLY A 44 -16.99 -17.35 -1.12
N THR A 45 -17.40 -18.57 -0.75
CA THR A 45 -17.62 -19.00 0.66
C THR A 45 -16.35 -19.47 1.38
N ALA A 46 -15.16 -19.23 0.81
CA ALA A 46 -13.92 -19.71 1.39
C ALA A 46 -13.65 -19.01 2.74
N VAL A 47 -13.49 -19.82 3.80
CA VAL A 47 -13.21 -19.34 5.16
C VAL A 47 -11.86 -18.61 5.26
N ARG A 48 -10.95 -18.81 4.29
CA ARG A 48 -9.63 -18.17 4.25
C ARG A 48 -9.27 -17.67 2.85
N PRO A 49 -8.67 -16.48 2.72
CA PRO A 49 -8.13 -16.00 1.47
C PRO A 49 -6.92 -16.85 1.04
N PRO A 50 -6.60 -16.89 -0.26
CA PRO A 50 -5.48 -17.65 -0.78
C PRO A 50 -4.14 -17.03 -0.34
N THR A 51 -3.10 -17.87 -0.26
CA THR A 51 -1.75 -17.42 0.10
C THR A 51 -1.26 -16.29 -0.82
N TRP A 52 -0.73 -15.22 -0.23
CA TRP A 52 -0.12 -14.08 -0.93
C TRP A 52 1.31 -13.85 -0.42
N ARG A 53 2.30 -13.94 -1.31
CA ARG A 53 3.74 -13.79 -0.94
C ARG A 53 4.40 -12.61 -1.62
N GLU A 54 3.88 -12.21 -2.77
CA GLU A 54 4.39 -11.15 -3.61
C GLU A 54 4.18 -9.76 -2.97
N GLY A 55 4.87 -8.75 -3.50
CA GLY A 55 4.75 -7.36 -3.04
C GLY A 55 3.55 -6.60 -3.60
N VAL A 56 2.83 -7.16 -4.58
CA VAL A 56 1.63 -6.54 -5.16
C VAL A 56 0.58 -7.62 -5.43
N ARG A 57 -0.70 -7.28 -5.26
CA ARG A 57 -1.83 -8.12 -5.60
C ARG A 57 -2.91 -7.33 -6.30
N TRP A 58 -3.32 -7.80 -7.46
CA TRP A 58 -4.47 -7.29 -8.18
C TRP A 58 -5.74 -8.00 -7.73
N LEU A 59 -6.72 -7.22 -7.26
CA LEU A 59 -8.05 -7.68 -6.90
C LEU A 59 -9.02 -7.28 -8.02
N PRO A 60 -9.39 -8.21 -8.93
CA PRO A 60 -10.18 -7.86 -10.11
C PRO A 60 -11.60 -7.40 -9.78
N GLU A 61 -12.23 -7.99 -8.76
CA GLU A 61 -13.61 -7.66 -8.36
C GLU A 61 -13.70 -6.24 -7.78
N ALA A 62 -12.68 -5.84 -7.00
CA ALA A 62 -12.56 -4.49 -6.45
C ALA A 62 -11.83 -3.51 -7.38
N ALA A 63 -11.41 -3.94 -8.58
CA ALA A 63 -10.54 -3.20 -9.48
C ALA A 63 -9.37 -2.48 -8.76
N THR A 64 -8.66 -3.19 -7.86
CA THR A 64 -7.68 -2.57 -6.96
C THR A 64 -6.33 -3.27 -6.98
N ASP A 65 -5.24 -2.51 -7.13
CA ASP A 65 -3.88 -2.99 -6.87
C ASP A 65 -3.48 -2.69 -5.41
N VAL A 66 -3.16 -3.73 -4.67
CA VAL A 66 -2.73 -3.65 -3.26
C VAL A 66 -1.23 -3.87 -3.19
N PHE A 67 -0.49 -2.87 -2.74
CA PHE A 67 0.97 -2.90 -2.61
C PHE A 67 1.35 -3.15 -1.16
N VAL A 68 2.21 -4.14 -0.91
CA VAL A 68 2.80 -4.46 0.40
C VAL A 68 4.31 -4.53 0.29
N PHE A 69 5.02 -3.57 0.90
CA PHE A 69 6.48 -3.51 0.82
C PHE A 69 7.15 -3.34 2.19
N THR A 70 8.44 -3.68 2.23
CA THR A 70 9.28 -3.58 3.44
C THR A 70 10.36 -2.56 3.15
N LEU A 71 10.48 -1.54 3.99
CA LEU A 71 11.38 -0.41 3.79
C LEU A 71 12.82 -0.79 4.13
N ASP A 72 13.05 -1.28 5.34
CA ASP A 72 14.38 -1.70 5.79
C ASP A 72 14.74 -3.07 5.21
N LYS A 73 15.83 -3.08 4.44
CA LYS A 73 16.38 -4.24 3.73
C LYS A 73 17.80 -4.60 4.20
N THR A 74 18.26 -4.05 5.33
CA THR A 74 19.58 -4.31 5.92
C THR A 74 19.81 -5.80 6.17
N ASP A 75 18.77 -6.54 6.55
CA ASP A 75 18.85 -7.96 6.91
C ASP A 75 18.40 -8.92 5.77
N SER A 76 18.44 -8.43 4.53
CA SER A 76 17.78 -9.13 3.42
C SER A 76 18.60 -10.26 2.78
N GLY A 77 19.90 -10.37 3.09
CA GLY A 77 20.79 -11.39 2.51
C GLY A 77 21.00 -11.28 0.98
N PHE A 78 20.43 -10.25 0.34
CA PHE A 78 20.57 -10.00 -1.10
C PHE A 78 21.83 -9.19 -1.41
N SER A 79 22.47 -9.52 -2.53
CA SER A 79 23.56 -8.74 -3.13
C SER A 79 23.16 -7.27 -3.32
N PRO A 80 24.07 -6.29 -3.11
CA PRO A 80 23.81 -4.85 -3.28
C PRO A 80 23.20 -4.43 -4.62
N THR A 81 23.24 -5.28 -5.65
CA THR A 81 22.82 -4.98 -7.02
C THR A 81 21.35 -5.34 -7.35
N THR A 82 20.60 -5.99 -6.44
CA THR A 82 19.20 -6.44 -6.69
C THR A 82 18.19 -5.90 -5.66
N ARG A 83 18.61 -4.95 -4.83
CA ARG A 83 17.74 -4.43 -3.78
C ARG A 83 16.81 -3.36 -4.37
N TYR A 84 15.55 -3.75 -4.62
CA TYR A 84 14.49 -2.77 -4.88
C TYR A 84 14.55 -1.68 -3.81
N ARG A 85 14.37 -0.41 -4.15
CA ARG A 85 14.35 0.67 -3.16
C ARG A 85 12.91 1.13 -2.96
N ASP A 86 12.44 1.06 -1.72
CA ASP A 86 11.12 1.58 -1.35
C ASP A 86 11.34 2.57 -0.20
N TYR A 87 10.89 3.80 -0.33
CA TYR A 87 11.11 4.85 0.69
C TYR A 87 10.11 6.00 0.56
N ALA A 88 9.92 6.72 1.66
CA ALA A 88 9.17 7.98 1.64
C ALA A 88 10.07 9.12 1.13
N ILE A 89 9.70 9.73 0.01
CA ILE A 89 10.36 10.93 -0.54
C ILE A 89 9.94 12.16 0.28
N SER A 90 8.65 12.22 0.63
CA SER A 90 8.06 13.25 1.48
C SER A 90 6.84 12.66 2.20
N ARG A 91 6.15 13.47 3.02
CA ARG A 91 4.91 13.04 3.68
C ARG A 91 3.83 12.59 2.68
N ASN A 92 3.85 13.07 1.43
CA ASN A 92 2.86 12.72 0.42
C ASN A 92 3.42 11.88 -0.73
N LEU A 93 4.72 11.63 -0.81
CA LEU A 93 5.34 10.98 -1.95
C LEU A 93 6.08 9.73 -1.52
N ILE A 94 5.74 8.61 -2.14
CA ILE A 94 6.38 7.31 -1.92
C ILE A 94 7.09 6.89 -3.20
N HIS A 95 8.34 6.50 -3.05
CA HIS A 95 9.07 5.80 -4.09
C HIS A 95 8.86 4.29 -3.90
N TRP A 96 8.57 3.59 -4.98
CA TRP A 96 8.42 2.14 -5.01
C TRP A 96 8.98 1.56 -6.31
N GLU A 97 9.69 0.44 -6.22
CA GLU A 97 10.19 -0.26 -7.40
C GLU A 97 9.41 -1.53 -7.71
N SER A 98 9.04 -1.70 -8.97
CA SER A 98 8.32 -2.89 -9.43
C SER A 98 9.17 -4.14 -9.45
N GLN A 99 8.56 -5.32 -9.57
CA GLN A 99 9.31 -6.54 -9.89
C GLN A 99 10.08 -6.38 -11.21
N SER A 100 11.24 -7.03 -11.31
CA SER A 100 12.29 -6.85 -12.34
C SER A 100 11.83 -7.03 -13.79
N MET A 101 10.70 -7.70 -14.05
CA MET A 101 10.19 -7.91 -15.41
C MET A 101 9.09 -6.93 -15.82
N THR A 102 8.65 -6.05 -14.91
CA THR A 102 7.57 -5.10 -15.20
C THR A 102 8.09 -3.94 -16.05
N THR A 103 7.47 -3.76 -17.21
CA THR A 103 7.68 -2.61 -18.10
C THR A 103 6.50 -1.66 -18.05
N ALA A 104 6.71 -0.40 -18.43
CA ALA A 104 5.65 0.61 -18.47
C ALA A 104 4.52 0.23 -19.44
N ASP A 105 4.85 -0.53 -20.48
CA ASP A 105 3.91 -1.00 -21.51
C ASP A 105 3.46 -2.46 -21.30
N SER A 106 3.79 -3.08 -20.17
CA SER A 106 3.17 -4.35 -19.77
C SER A 106 1.71 -4.11 -19.35
N ARG A 107 0.89 -5.17 -19.28
CA ARG A 107 -0.48 -5.07 -18.75
C ARG A 107 -0.49 -4.44 -17.35
N THR A 108 0.44 -4.87 -16.50
CA THR A 108 0.59 -4.38 -15.13
C THR A 108 1.07 -2.93 -15.09
N GLY A 109 2.12 -2.58 -15.85
CA GLY A 109 2.64 -1.21 -15.90
C GLY A 109 1.63 -0.20 -16.45
N ARG A 110 0.85 -0.58 -17.47
CA ARG A 110 -0.26 0.24 -17.96
C ARG A 110 -1.33 0.44 -16.88
N ARG A 111 -1.71 -0.62 -16.18
CA ARG A 111 -2.69 -0.53 -15.09
C ARG A 111 -2.24 0.45 -14.02
N TYR A 112 -0.97 0.41 -13.61
CA TYR A 112 -0.43 1.37 -12.65
C TYR A 112 -0.47 2.82 -13.17
N ARG A 113 -0.11 3.05 -14.44
CA ARG A 113 -0.03 4.40 -15.03
C ARG A 113 -1.39 5.03 -15.33
N SER A 114 -2.36 4.21 -15.71
CA SER A 114 -3.68 4.66 -16.15
C SER A 114 -4.77 4.37 -15.11
N HIS A 115 -4.40 4.08 -13.87
CA HIS A 115 -5.33 3.52 -12.89
C HIS A 115 -6.54 4.44 -12.67
N GLU A 116 -6.33 5.76 -12.55
CA GLU A 116 -7.39 6.76 -12.41
C GLU A 116 -8.31 6.77 -13.64
N HIS A 117 -7.74 6.78 -14.85
CA HIS A 117 -8.51 6.77 -16.10
C HIS A 117 -9.32 5.49 -16.26
N SER A 118 -8.81 4.36 -15.77
CA SER A 118 -9.46 3.05 -15.80
C SER A 118 -10.44 2.85 -14.63
N GLY A 119 -10.58 3.80 -13.71
CA GLY A 119 -11.42 3.67 -12.51
C GLY A 119 -10.92 2.64 -11.50
N SER A 120 -9.63 2.28 -11.54
CA SER A 120 -9.01 1.34 -10.61
C SER A 120 -8.23 2.04 -9.50
N SER A 121 -8.23 1.45 -8.30
CA SER A 121 -7.59 2.01 -7.11
C SER A 121 -6.20 1.42 -6.85
N VAL A 122 -5.35 2.20 -6.18
CA VAL A 122 -4.03 1.77 -5.70
C VAL A 122 -3.95 2.00 -4.21
N LEU A 123 -3.67 0.96 -3.43
CA LEU A 123 -3.57 1.02 -1.97
C LEU A 123 -2.15 0.67 -1.54
N LEU A 124 -1.52 1.54 -0.75
CA LEU A 124 -0.15 1.35 -0.30
C LEU A 124 -0.08 0.91 1.15
N PHE A 125 0.68 -0.17 1.40
CA PHE A 125 0.98 -0.69 2.71
C PHE A 125 2.49 -0.89 2.89
N ALA A 126 3.02 -0.44 4.01
CA ALA A 126 4.44 -0.54 4.30
C ALA A 126 4.71 -1.03 5.71
N ARG A 127 5.83 -1.73 5.89
CA ARG A 127 6.38 -2.06 7.21
C ARG A 127 7.85 -1.71 7.24
N MET A 128 8.37 -1.47 8.44
CA MET A 128 9.79 -1.15 8.60
C MET A 128 10.62 -2.40 8.33
N HIS A 129 10.41 -3.47 9.10
CA HIS A 129 11.28 -4.65 9.05
C HIS A 129 10.56 -5.90 8.54
N ARG A 130 11.33 -6.90 8.10
CA ARG A 130 10.78 -8.19 7.65
C ARG A 130 10.09 -8.97 8.77
N SER A 131 10.56 -8.80 10.01
CA SER A 131 10.02 -9.40 11.23
C SER A 131 8.65 -8.84 11.62
N ASP A 132 8.31 -7.62 11.18
CA ASP A 132 7.01 -7.03 11.44
C ASP A 132 5.91 -7.81 10.70
N ARG A 133 4.96 -8.38 11.44
CA ARG A 133 3.85 -9.13 10.83
C ARG A 133 2.85 -8.22 10.12
N ALA A 134 2.63 -7.02 10.65
CA ALA A 134 1.62 -6.07 10.20
C ALA A 134 2.25 -4.87 9.48
N PHE A 135 1.55 -4.39 8.46
CA PHE A 135 1.88 -3.25 7.63
C PHE A 135 1.01 -2.06 8.03
N TRP A 136 1.60 -0.87 8.06
CA TRP A 136 0.85 0.39 8.08
C TRP A 136 0.11 0.56 6.77
N PHE A 137 -1.17 0.86 6.82
CA PHE A 137 -1.92 1.34 5.67
C PHE A 137 -1.57 2.82 5.45
N LEU A 138 -0.89 3.14 4.36
CA LEU A 138 -0.48 4.52 4.06
C LEU A 138 -1.62 5.31 3.41
N GLY A 139 -2.61 4.61 2.88
CA GLY A 139 -3.76 5.18 2.19
C GLY A 139 -3.78 4.84 0.70
N PRO A 140 -4.82 5.31 0.00
CA PRO A 140 -4.84 5.31 -1.45
C PRO A 140 -3.77 6.23 -2.01
N ALA A 141 -3.34 5.92 -3.22
CA ALA A 141 -2.35 6.71 -3.91
C ALA A 141 -2.63 6.88 -5.40
N THR A 142 -2.14 7.98 -5.96
CA THR A 142 -2.19 8.28 -7.39
C THR A 142 -0.81 8.22 -8.03
N TYR A 143 -0.77 7.75 -9.27
CA TYR A 143 0.45 7.67 -10.05
C TYR A 143 0.97 9.08 -10.40
N VAL A 144 2.23 9.38 -10.09
CA VAL A 144 2.85 10.67 -10.46
C VAL A 144 3.78 10.52 -11.66
N SER A 145 4.76 9.64 -11.55
CA SER A 145 5.76 9.41 -12.60
C SER A 145 6.48 8.09 -12.38
N HIS A 146 7.29 7.66 -13.36
CA HIS A 146 8.27 6.62 -13.16
C HIS A 146 9.58 6.94 -13.87
N LYS A 147 10.66 6.27 -13.46
CA LYS A 147 11.94 6.20 -14.16
C LYS A 147 12.32 4.75 -14.42
N GLY A 148 13.04 4.52 -15.51
CA GLY A 148 13.54 3.20 -15.88
C GLY A 148 12.44 2.22 -16.27
N GLU A 149 12.89 1.08 -16.78
CA GLU A 149 12.06 -0.10 -17.00
C GLU A 149 12.81 -1.32 -16.48
N ARG A 150 12.09 -2.36 -16.07
CA ARG A 150 12.69 -3.62 -15.62
C ARG A 150 13.76 -3.42 -14.52
N PRO A 151 13.44 -2.78 -13.38
CA PRO A 151 12.09 -2.42 -12.91
C PRO A 151 11.66 -0.97 -13.22
N MET A 152 10.36 -0.71 -13.14
CA MET A 152 9.81 0.65 -13.06
C MET A 152 10.05 1.20 -11.65
N GLN A 153 10.64 2.40 -11.57
CA GLN A 153 10.80 3.15 -10.33
C GLN A 153 9.67 4.18 -10.23
N ILE A 154 8.57 3.82 -9.57
CA ILE A 154 7.34 4.61 -9.55
C ILE A 154 7.34 5.58 -8.37
N THR A 155 6.89 6.81 -8.62
CA THR A 155 6.51 7.77 -7.59
C THR A 155 5.00 7.78 -7.46
N TRP A 156 4.52 7.40 -6.27
CA TRP A 156 3.12 7.46 -5.88
C TRP A 156 2.87 8.69 -5.00
N ARG A 157 1.70 9.31 -5.15
CA ARG A 157 1.21 10.38 -4.27
C ARG A 157 0.13 9.86 -3.36
N LEU A 158 0.33 9.92 -2.04
CA LEU A 158 -0.69 9.60 -1.05
C LEU A 158 -1.75 10.71 -1.00
N GLU A 159 -3.01 10.32 -0.92
CA GLU A 159 -4.13 11.24 -0.68
C GLU A 159 -4.05 11.88 0.70
N VAL A 160 -3.68 11.08 1.72
CA VAL A 160 -3.48 11.54 3.09
C VAL A 160 -1.98 11.57 3.39
N PRO A 161 -1.41 12.69 3.87
CA PRO A 161 0.00 12.75 4.21
C PRO A 161 0.32 11.86 5.41
N LEU A 162 1.47 11.19 5.36
CA LEU A 162 2.02 10.46 6.50
C LEU A 162 2.10 11.39 7.73
N PRO A 163 1.80 10.89 8.94
CA PRO A 163 2.12 11.56 10.20
C PRO A 163 3.62 11.84 10.28
N GLY A 164 4.00 12.90 10.99
CA GLY A 164 5.40 13.35 11.01
C GLY A 164 6.38 12.31 11.57
N ASP A 165 5.96 11.59 12.60
CA ASP A 165 6.67 10.47 13.23
C ASP A 165 6.79 9.27 12.27
N LEU A 166 5.71 8.91 11.58
CA LEU A 166 5.72 7.81 10.61
C LEU A 166 6.62 8.15 9.40
N PHE A 167 6.56 9.39 8.92
CA PHE A 167 7.46 9.87 7.87
C PHE A 167 8.93 9.82 8.32
N ALA A 168 9.24 10.32 9.52
CA ALA A 168 10.60 10.29 10.05
C ALA A 168 11.14 8.86 10.15
N GLN A 169 10.30 7.91 10.59
CA GLN A 169 10.66 6.49 10.61
C GLN A 169 10.94 5.94 9.21
N PHE A 170 10.09 6.24 8.24
CA PHE A 170 10.18 5.66 6.89
C PHE A 170 11.25 6.29 6.01
N ALA A 171 11.53 7.58 6.21
CA ALA A 171 12.60 8.28 5.51
C ALA A 171 14.00 7.87 5.98
N ALA A 172 14.12 7.26 7.18
CA ALA A 172 15.39 6.78 7.71
C ALA A 172 15.77 5.36 7.23
N ALA A 173 14.88 4.68 6.52
CA ALA A 173 15.03 3.27 6.13
C ALA A 173 15.87 3.03 4.85
N VAL A 174 16.51 4.07 4.31
CA VAL A 174 17.15 4.09 2.98
C VAL A 174 18.61 3.66 3.03
#